data_AF-A0A4Y2KZ77-F1
#
_entry.id   AF-A0A4Y2KZ77-F1
#
_cell.length_a   1.000
_cell.length_b   1.000
_cell.length_c   1.000
_cell.angle_alpha   90.00
_cell.angle_beta   90.00
_cell.angle_gamma   90.00
#
_symmetry.space_group_name_H-M   'P 1'
#
loop_
_entity.id
_entity.type
_entity.pdbx_description
1 polymer ?
#
loop_
_entity_poly.entity_id
_entity_poly.type
_entity_poly.pdbx_seq_one_letter_code
_entity_poly.pdbx_strand_id
1 'polypeptide(L)'
;MIKLVRNTLASKGSIFDSQGRIIKWDYIESLHKFQKEEGLLAATKARTHHIQWKREMMKVKFETQVLSASVADALLYLAKDANIPEFKGCEATGEFIQCFNNLFDVMNSSNLLTKCLKGPMQSVNVEKF
;
A
#
# COMPACT_ATOMS: atom_id res chain seq x y z
N MET A 1 1.06 -14.55 -0.89
CA MET A 1 -0.11 -13.82 -0.38
C MET A 1 -0.21 -12.42 -1.02
N ILE A 2 0.72 -11.50 -0.76
CA ILE A 2 0.69 -10.11 -1.27
C ILE A 2 0.51 -10.01 -2.81
N LYS A 3 1.11 -10.96 -3.54
CA LYS A 3 0.90 -11.18 -4.99
C LYS A 3 -0.55 -11.24 -5.43
N LEU A 4 -1.31 -12.11 -4.79
CA LEU A 4 -2.69 -12.36 -5.17
C LEU A 4 -3.56 -11.14 -4.85
N VAL A 5 -3.30 -10.47 -3.73
CA VAL A 5 -4.02 -9.26 -3.31
C VAL A 5 -3.84 -8.16 -4.34
N ARG A 6 -2.59 -7.84 -4.70
CA ARG A 6 -2.27 -6.82 -5.70
C ARG A 6 -2.87 -7.19 -7.06
N ASN A 7 -2.68 -8.42 -7.53
CA ASN A 7 -3.17 -8.84 -8.84
C ASN A 7 -4.71 -8.84 -8.91
N THR A 8 -5.38 -9.20 -7.82
CA THR A 8 -6.84 -9.13 -7.72
C THR A 8 -7.30 -7.68 -7.80
N LEU A 9 -6.69 -6.78 -7.02
CA LEU A 9 -7.06 -5.37 -7.03
C LEU A 9 -6.79 -4.71 -8.40
N ALA A 10 -5.62 -4.96 -8.99
CA ALA A 10 -5.25 -4.40 -10.29
C ALA A 10 -6.07 -4.98 -11.46
N SER A 11 -6.51 -6.25 -11.39
CA SER A 11 -7.33 -6.87 -12.44
C SER A 11 -8.81 -6.52 -12.33
N LYS A 12 -9.35 -6.41 -11.12
CA LYS A 12 -10.74 -6.03 -10.87
C LYS A 12 -10.96 -4.52 -10.95
N GLY A 13 -9.91 -3.72 -10.76
CA GLY A 13 -9.94 -2.26 -10.73
C GLY A 13 -10.54 -1.69 -9.44
N SER A 14 -11.58 -2.31 -8.91
CA SER A 14 -12.15 -1.96 -7.61
C SER A 14 -12.68 -3.17 -6.83
N ILE A 15 -12.63 -3.06 -5.51
CA ILE A 15 -13.21 -4.02 -4.56
C ILE A 15 -13.91 -3.23 -3.44
N PHE A 16 -14.73 -3.91 -2.64
CA PHE A 16 -15.40 -3.32 -1.49
C PHE A 16 -14.77 -3.83 -0.19
N ASP A 17 -14.70 -2.95 0.81
CA ASP A 17 -14.37 -3.36 2.17
C ASP A 17 -15.61 -3.94 2.90
N SER A 18 -15.42 -4.36 4.14
CA SER A 18 -16.48 -4.89 4.99
C SER A 18 -17.57 -3.86 5.35
N GLN A 19 -17.31 -2.57 5.14
CA GLN A 19 -18.24 -1.46 5.38
C GLN A 19 -18.89 -0.96 4.08
N GLY A 20 -18.64 -1.60 2.94
CA GLY A 20 -19.16 -1.19 1.63
C GLY A 20 -18.45 0.02 1.03
N ARG A 21 -17.31 0.46 1.59
CA ARG A 21 -16.47 1.51 1.01
C ARG A 21 -15.67 0.93 -0.16
N ILE A 22 -15.46 1.75 -1.20
CA ILE A 22 -14.79 1.32 -2.42
C ILE A 22 -13.29 1.50 -2.28
N ILE A 23 -12.56 0.42 -2.55
CA ILE A 23 -11.11 0.41 -2.72
C ILE A 23 -10.82 0.38 -4.21
N LYS A 24 -10.09 1.37 -4.73
CA LYS A 24 -9.80 1.50 -6.17
C LYS A 24 -8.31 1.44 -6.45
N TRP A 25 -7.95 0.69 -7.48
CA TRP A 25 -6.60 0.68 -8.04
C TRP A 25 -6.24 2.04 -8.66
N ASP A 26 -7.23 2.75 -9.21
CA ASP A 26 -7.04 4.06 -9.84
C ASP A 26 -6.34 5.08 -8.94
N TYR A 27 -6.60 5.07 -7.63
CA TYR A 27 -5.92 5.98 -6.69
C TYR A 27 -4.40 5.73 -6.63
N ILE A 28 -3.97 4.48 -6.80
CA ILE A 28 -2.55 4.11 -6.81
C ILE A 28 -1.90 4.57 -8.13
N GLU A 29 -2.61 4.48 -9.24
CA GLU A 29 -2.15 4.97 -10.54
C GLU A 29 -2.06 6.50 -10.57
N SER A 30 -3.09 7.19 -10.05
CA SER A 30 -3.12 8.65 -9.91
C SER A 30 -2.02 9.15 -9.00
N LEU A 31 -1.78 8.49 -7.85
CA LEU A 31 -0.67 8.84 -6.95
C LEU A 31 0.67 8.80 -7.66
N HIS A 32 0.90 7.78 -8.47
CA HIS A 32 2.16 7.67 -9.19
C HIS A 32 2.30 8.65 -10.34
N LYS A 33 1.20 8.94 -11.04
CA LYS A 33 1.17 9.99 -12.06
C LYS A 33 1.51 11.34 -11.43
N PHE A 34 0.86 11.67 -10.31
CA PHE A 34 1.11 12.88 -9.52
C PHE A 34 2.59 12.98 -9.11
N GLN A 35 3.19 11.89 -8.62
CA GLN A 35 4.62 11.87 -8.26
C GLN A 35 5.57 12.09 -9.44
N LYS A 36 5.18 11.64 -10.64
CA LYS A 36 5.97 11.84 -11.85
C LYS A 36 5.87 13.27 -12.37
N GLU A 37 4.71 13.90 -12.22
CA GLU A 37 4.44 15.27 -12.65
C GLU A 37 5.07 16.31 -11.72
N GLU A 38 4.95 16.12 -10.40
CA GLU A 38 5.54 17.02 -9.40
C GLU A 38 7.07 16.91 -9.28
N GLY A 39 7.69 15.85 -9.83
CA GLY A 39 9.13 15.60 -9.76
C GLY A 39 9.69 15.33 -8.35
N LEU A 40 8.88 15.56 -7.31
CA LEU A 40 9.16 15.30 -5.91
C LEU A 40 8.71 13.88 -5.54
N LEU A 41 9.68 12.99 -5.32
CA LEU A 41 9.48 11.65 -4.74
C LEU A 41 9.14 11.76 -3.25
N ALA A 42 8.05 12.44 -2.90
CA ALA A 42 7.76 12.83 -1.52
C ALA A 42 7.61 11.64 -0.54
N ALA A 43 7.41 10.39 -1.01
CA ALA A 43 7.29 9.25 -0.09
C ALA A 43 7.56 7.83 -0.64
N THR A 44 7.70 7.60 -1.95
CA THR A 44 7.61 6.21 -2.48
C THR A 44 8.66 5.84 -3.51
N LYS A 45 9.26 4.65 -3.32
CA LYS A 45 10.11 3.96 -4.31
C LYS A 45 9.33 3.46 -5.54
N ALA A 46 8.01 3.67 -5.59
CA ALA A 46 7.14 3.26 -6.69
C ALA A 46 7.48 4.04 -7.97
N ARG A 47 8.19 3.37 -8.88
CA ARG A 47 8.53 3.82 -10.25
C ARG A 47 7.50 3.30 -11.29
N THR A 48 7.53 3.83 -12.52
CA THR A 48 6.58 3.56 -13.63
C THR A 48 6.33 2.08 -13.95
N HIS A 49 7.34 1.24 -13.76
CA HIS A 49 7.22 -0.20 -13.97
C HIS A 49 6.37 -0.92 -12.90
N HIS A 50 6.17 -0.32 -11.72
CA HIS A 50 5.33 -0.87 -10.65
C HIS A 50 3.83 -0.84 -11.01
N ILE A 51 3.44 0.11 -11.87
CA ILE A 51 2.07 0.26 -12.41
C ILE A 51 1.89 -0.45 -13.74
N GLN A 52 2.96 -0.59 -14.54
CA GLN A 52 2.97 -1.51 -15.68
C GLN A 52 3.06 -2.98 -15.21
N TRP A 53 2.03 -3.38 -14.46
CA TRP A 53 1.96 -4.63 -13.72
C TRP A 53 1.93 -5.87 -14.61
N LYS A 54 1.42 -5.75 -15.83
CA LYS A 54 1.28 -6.86 -16.78
C LYS A 54 2.60 -7.54 -17.16
N ARG A 55 3.72 -6.80 -17.17
CA ARG A 55 5.04 -7.38 -17.51
C ARG A 55 5.80 -7.93 -16.30
N GLU A 56 5.51 -7.44 -15.10
CA GLU A 56 6.25 -7.81 -13.87
C GLU A 56 5.35 -8.40 -12.77
N MET A 57 4.22 -9.00 -13.15
CA MET A 57 3.19 -9.60 -12.29
C MET A 57 3.71 -10.61 -11.25
N MET A 58 4.94 -11.12 -11.44
CA MET A 58 5.55 -12.18 -10.63
C MET A 58 6.59 -11.67 -9.61
N LYS A 59 7.04 -10.42 -9.68
CA LYS A 59 8.13 -9.92 -8.83
C LYS A 59 7.59 -9.29 -7.53
N VAL A 60 7.67 -10.06 -6.44
CA VAL A 60 7.18 -9.68 -5.09
C VAL A 60 7.75 -8.35 -4.58
N LYS A 61 9.00 -8.03 -4.91
CA LYS A 61 9.67 -6.77 -4.52
C LYS A 61 8.92 -5.52 -5.01
N PHE A 62 8.17 -5.62 -6.10
CA PHE A 62 7.44 -4.49 -6.68
C PHE A 62 6.09 -4.33 -5.98
N GLU A 63 5.49 -5.42 -5.55
CA GLU A 63 4.20 -5.41 -4.87
C GLU A 63 4.32 -4.89 -3.45
N THR A 64 5.40 -5.23 -2.74
CA THR A 64 5.69 -4.67 -1.42
C THR A 64 6.02 -3.18 -1.46
N GLN A 65 6.37 -2.63 -2.63
CA GLN A 65 6.54 -1.18 -2.79
C GLN A 65 5.20 -0.48 -3.05
N VAL A 66 4.29 -1.11 -3.77
CA VAL A 66 2.95 -0.57 -4.04
C VAL A 66 2.04 -0.68 -2.82
N LEU A 67 2.11 -1.79 -2.08
CA LEU A 67 1.34 -2.02 -0.87
C LEU A 67 2.20 -1.76 0.37
N SER A 68 2.70 -0.53 0.49
CA SER A 68 3.56 -0.11 1.60
C SER A 68 2.90 0.96 2.46
N ALA A 69 3.32 1.06 3.72
CA ALA A 69 2.83 2.10 4.63
C ALA A 69 2.99 3.51 4.07
N SER A 70 4.10 3.81 3.38
CA SER A 70 4.32 5.14 2.82
C SER A 70 3.39 5.49 1.66
N VAL A 71 2.87 4.50 0.93
CA VAL A 71 1.80 4.72 -0.07
C VAL A 71 0.49 5.06 0.63
N ALA A 72 0.15 4.35 1.71
CA ALA A 72 -1.05 4.64 2.50
C ALA A 72 -0.99 6.06 3.09
N ASP A 73 0.13 6.42 3.73
CA ASP A 73 0.36 7.74 4.30
C ASP A 73 0.27 8.83 3.23
N ALA A 74 0.86 8.61 2.04
CA ALA A 74 0.78 9.57 0.95
C ALA A 74 -0.65 9.78 0.45
N LEU A 75 -1.44 8.70 0.31
CA LEU A 75 -2.85 8.81 -0.08
C LEU A 75 -3.67 9.60 0.95
N LEU A 76 -3.46 9.31 2.24
CA LEU A 76 -4.15 9.99 3.33
C LEU A 76 -3.77 11.47 3.41
N TYR A 77 -2.48 11.79 3.25
CA TYR A 77 -1.98 13.16 3.19
C TYR A 77 -2.60 13.94 2.02
N LEU A 78 -2.64 13.35 0.83
CA LEU A 78 -3.20 14.03 -0.35
C LEU A 78 -4.71 14.27 -0.23
N ALA A 79 -5.43 13.38 0.46
CA ALA A 79 -6.86 13.53 0.68
C ALA A 79 -7.21 14.49 1.82
N LYS A 80 -6.46 14.47 2.93
CA LYS A 80 -6.77 15.25 4.13
C LYS A 80 -6.08 16.61 4.17
N ASP A 81 -4.77 16.63 3.94
CA ASP A 81 -3.94 17.83 4.12
C ASP A 81 -3.85 18.65 2.83
N ALA A 82 -3.59 18.00 1.70
CA ALA A 82 -3.54 18.67 0.40
C ALA A 82 -4.93 18.89 -0.24
N ASN A 83 -5.96 18.20 0.29
CA ASN A 83 -7.37 18.26 -0.14
C ASN A 83 -7.55 18.22 -1.67
N ILE A 84 -6.79 17.36 -2.35
CA ILE A 84 -6.84 17.24 -3.80
C ILE A 84 -8.12 16.47 -4.18
N PRO A 85 -8.99 17.03 -5.05
CA PRO A 85 -10.28 16.43 -5.37
C PRO A 85 -10.16 15.03 -6.00
N GLU A 86 -9.07 14.74 -6.70
CA GLU A 86 -8.78 13.44 -7.31
C GLU A 86 -8.64 12.30 -6.29
N PHE A 87 -8.23 12.62 -5.04
CA PHE A 87 -8.00 11.64 -3.98
C PHE A 87 -9.13 11.60 -2.94
N LYS A 88 -10.23 12.32 -3.17
CA LYS A 88 -11.36 12.33 -2.25
C LYS A 88 -11.95 10.92 -2.12
N GLY A 89 -12.08 10.45 -0.88
CA GLY A 89 -12.58 9.10 -0.57
C GLY A 89 -11.53 7.98 -0.69
N CYS A 90 -10.24 8.30 -0.82
CA CYS A 90 -9.18 7.28 -0.86
C CYS A 90 -8.92 6.58 0.49
N GLU A 91 -9.58 7.03 1.58
CA GLU A 91 -9.34 6.55 2.95
C GLU A 91 -9.45 5.03 3.06
N ALA A 92 -10.49 4.44 2.45
CA ALA A 92 -10.66 2.98 2.42
C ALA A 92 -9.51 2.28 1.69
N THR A 93 -8.95 2.89 0.65
CA THR A 93 -7.78 2.36 -0.07
C THR A 93 -6.52 2.48 0.76
N GLY A 94 -6.32 3.60 1.48
CA GLY A 94 -5.20 3.79 2.40
C GLY A 94 -5.21 2.77 3.54
N GLU A 95 -6.36 2.60 4.20
CA GLU A 95 -6.54 1.61 5.28
C GLU A 95 -6.30 0.17 4.79
N PHE A 96 -6.81 -0.17 3.61
CA PHE A 96 -6.56 -1.47 2.99
C PHE A 96 -5.07 -1.72 2.77
N ILE A 97 -4.35 -0.75 2.19
CA ILE A 97 -2.90 -0.86 1.95
C ILE A 97 -2.14 -1.00 3.27
N GLN A 98 -2.51 -0.21 4.29
CA GLN A 98 -1.89 -0.27 5.61
C GLN A 98 -2.09 -1.64 6.28
N CYS A 99 -3.32 -2.18 6.21
CA CYS A 99 -3.65 -3.49 6.75
C CYS A 99 -2.79 -4.60 6.12
N PHE A 100 -2.68 -4.61 4.79
CA PHE A 100 -1.88 -5.61 4.09
C PHE A 100 -0.37 -5.44 4.30
N ASN A 101 0.13 -4.20 4.45
CA ASN A 101 1.52 -3.96 4.81
C ASN A 101 1.84 -4.55 6.19
N ASN A 102 1.00 -4.25 7.19
CA ASN A 102 1.19 -4.75 8.55
C ASN A 102 1.12 -6.28 8.59
N LEU A 103 0.12 -6.87 7.94
CA LEU A 103 -0.03 -8.33 7.86
C LEU A 103 1.19 -8.99 7.19
N PHE A 104 1.72 -8.38 6.14
CA PHE A 104 2.93 -8.88 5.48
C PHE A 104 4.15 -8.80 6.39
N ASP A 105 4.33 -7.69 7.10
CA ASP A 105 5.45 -7.49 8.03
C ASP A 105 5.40 -8.49 9.20
N VAL A 106 4.22 -8.77 9.76
CA VAL A 106 4.02 -9.76 10.83
C VAL A 106 4.36 -11.17 10.34
N MET A 107 3.80 -11.59 9.20
CA MET A 107 4.03 -12.93 8.67
C MET A 107 5.45 -13.14 8.12
N ASN A 108 6.17 -12.05 7.84
CA ASN A 108 7.54 -12.10 7.33
C ASN A 108 8.57 -11.67 8.40
N SER A 109 8.18 -11.69 9.68
CA SER A 109 9.07 -11.43 10.80
C SER A 109 10.01 -12.64 11.03
N SER A 110 11.27 -12.50 10.61
CA SER A 110 12.28 -13.57 10.74
C SER A 110 13.60 -13.12 11.33
N ASN A 111 13.78 -11.80 11.53
CA ASN A 111 15.00 -11.23 12.08
C ASN A 111 14.79 -10.90 13.57
N LEU A 112 15.70 -11.36 14.42
CA LEU A 112 15.65 -11.11 15.87
C LEU A 112 15.99 -9.65 16.22
N LEU A 113 16.66 -8.92 15.33
CA LEU A 113 17.09 -7.53 15.55
C LEU A 113 16.05 -6.51 15.06
N THR A 114 15.03 -6.93 14.32
CA THR A 114 13.98 -6.03 13.84
C THR A 114 13.00 -5.68 14.95
N LYS A 115 12.55 -4.43 14.97
CA LYS A 115 11.62 -3.88 15.96
C LYS A 115 10.18 -3.87 15.43
N CYS A 116 9.22 -3.76 16.34
CA CYS A 116 7.78 -3.63 16.04
C CYS A 116 7.25 -4.85 15.24
N LEU A 117 6.35 -4.62 14.28
CA LEU A 117 5.66 -5.66 13.52
C LEU A 117 6.59 -6.62 12.75
N LYS A 118 7.84 -6.23 12.51
CA LYS A 118 8.85 -7.06 11.83
C LYS A 118 9.69 -7.90 12.77
N GLY A 119 9.59 -7.66 14.08
CA GLY A 119 10.31 -8.42 15.10
C GLY A 119 9.63 -9.75 15.42
N PRO A 120 10.33 -10.67 16.09
CA PRO A 120 9.76 -11.94 16.50
C PRO A 120 8.57 -11.72 17.44
N MET A 121 7.55 -12.59 17.33
CA MET A 121 6.45 -12.63 18.28
C MET A 121 6.99 -13.04 19.66
N GLN A 122 6.89 -12.12 20.62
CA GLN A 122 7.30 -12.31 22.01
C GLN A 122 6.14 -11.86 22.90
N SER A 123 6.03 -12.44 24.10
CA SER A 123 5.00 -12.08 25.09
C SER A 123 4.96 -10.57 25.38
N VAL A 124 6.13 -9.91 25.35
CA VAL A 124 6.29 -8.47 25.56
C VAL A 124 5.81 -7.59 24.40
N ASN A 125 5.52 -8.19 23.24
CA ASN A 125 5.15 -7.49 22.01
C ASN A 125 3.69 -7.71 21.61
N VAL A 126 2.98 -8.66 22.27
CA VAL A 126 1.65 -9.15 21.87
C VAL A 126 0.60 -8.03 21.78
N GLU A 127 0.63 -7.07 22.72
CA GLU A 127 -0.33 -5.95 22.75
C GLU A 127 -0.10 -4.89 21.66
N LYS A 128 1.05 -4.95 20.96
CA LYS A 128 1.40 -4.01 19.87
C LYS A 128 1.08 -4.56 18.48
N PHE A 129 0.59 -5.80 18.40
CA PHE A 129 0.20 -6.48 17.16
C PHE A 129 -1.30 -6.35 16.88
#